data_AF-A0A9P3BGK1-F1
#
_entry.id   AF-A0A9P3BGK1-F1
#
_cell.length_a   1.000
_cell.length_b   1.000
_cell.length_c   1.000
_cell.angle_alpha   90.00
_cell.angle_beta   90.00
_cell.angle_gamma   90.00
#
_symmetry.space_group_name_H-M   'P 1'
#
loop_
_entity.id
_entity.type
_entity.pdbx_description
1 polymer ?
#
loop_
_entity_poly.entity_id
_entity_poly.type
_entity_poly.pdbx_seq_one_letter_code
_entity_poly.pdbx_strand_id
1 'polypeptide(L)'
;MRAPWTFVFAWNMLQPAVATADTFTKDIAATNIPSFVLEYAPLVWLYSQEAYMPFDMGQQLVHTTPMVDHKPIQGVQSPLTLDNLDSLNSLGNTSVYLTSKEGINASPQPAWFNGIAPDQQGKTNGAVSSTIIIRDHNNGTVDAFYFYFYAYNQGNTVLGMEFGDHVGDWEHNMIRFSNGSPQAIWYSQHAGGQAFTYDATEKQGKRPYAYSAKGTHAVYVMAGYDADSGTFRPYDPSYPVNWLNFNGQWGDDALPGGPELFGQKKYSEGPNGPKFKKLVRDQVCPDNPCIVLPFRVWRTASAEQE
;
A
#
# COMPACT_ATOMS: atom_id res chain seq x y z
N MET A 1 30.47 -25.09 -5.43
CA MET A 1 31.02 -23.80 -5.92
C MET A 1 29.99 -22.72 -5.61
N ARG A 2 30.40 -21.48 -5.27
CA ARG A 2 29.48 -20.35 -4.99
C ARG A 2 29.77 -19.22 -5.97
N ALA A 3 28.75 -18.59 -6.53
CA ALA A 3 28.93 -17.38 -7.34
C ALA A 3 29.35 -16.19 -6.45
N PRO A 4 30.29 -15.34 -6.90
CA PRO A 4 30.76 -14.21 -6.10
C PRO A 4 29.78 -13.02 -6.14
N TRP A 5 29.72 -12.28 -5.04
CA TRP A 5 29.04 -10.99 -4.97
C TRP A 5 30.00 -9.89 -5.45
N THR A 6 29.70 -9.24 -6.57
CA THR A 6 30.54 -8.17 -7.12
C THR A 6 30.11 -6.80 -6.59
N PHE A 7 30.75 -6.32 -5.53
CA PHE A 7 30.67 -4.91 -5.16
C PHE A 7 31.44 -4.05 -6.18
N VAL A 8 30.82 -2.97 -6.66
CA VAL A 8 31.50 -1.94 -7.46
C VAL A 8 31.18 -0.57 -6.87
N PHE A 9 32.13 -0.02 -6.10
CA PHE A 9 32.19 1.41 -5.88
C PHE A 9 32.91 2.05 -7.06
N ALA A 10 32.25 2.97 -7.75
CA ALA A 10 32.85 3.79 -8.81
C ALA A 10 32.43 5.25 -8.63
N TRP A 11 33.19 6.00 -7.84
CA TRP A 11 33.06 7.46 -7.79
C TRP A 11 33.71 8.05 -9.04
N ASN A 12 32.96 8.76 -9.87
CA ASN A 12 33.55 9.69 -10.82
C ASN A 12 32.62 10.87 -11.10
N MET A 13 33.15 12.09 -11.06
CA MET A 13 32.35 13.29 -11.25
C MET A 13 32.19 13.60 -12.74
N LEU A 14 30.95 13.67 -13.22
CA LEU A 14 30.58 14.47 -14.38
C LEU A 14 29.24 15.15 -14.07
N GLN A 15 29.24 16.48 -14.07
CA GLN A 15 28.00 17.26 -14.06
C GLN A 15 27.36 17.24 -15.46
N PRO A 16 26.04 17.10 -15.52
CA PRO A 16 25.27 17.74 -16.59
C PRO A 16 24.19 18.69 -16.04
N ALA A 17 23.96 19.76 -16.81
CA ALA A 17 22.79 20.64 -16.88
C ALA A 17 21.82 20.74 -15.67
N VAL A 18 21.62 21.98 -15.20
CA VAL A 18 20.45 22.36 -14.39
C VAL A 18 19.18 22.24 -15.25
N ALA A 19 18.52 21.09 -15.17
CA ALA A 19 17.10 20.99 -15.50
C ALA A 19 16.31 21.57 -14.31
N THR A 20 15.50 22.59 -14.55
CA THR A 20 14.78 23.31 -13.48
C THR A 20 13.72 22.42 -12.84
N ALA A 21 13.82 22.19 -11.53
CA ALA A 21 12.97 21.27 -10.77
C ALA A 21 11.56 21.85 -10.46
N ASP A 22 10.99 22.61 -11.39
CA ASP A 22 10.17 23.79 -11.08
C ASP A 22 8.69 23.65 -11.49
N THR A 23 8.24 22.43 -11.78
CA THR A 23 6.86 22.14 -12.24
C THR A 23 6.15 20.99 -11.49
N PHE A 24 6.85 20.27 -10.62
CA PHE A 24 6.28 19.25 -9.71
C PHE A 24 6.69 19.46 -8.24
N THR A 25 7.31 20.59 -7.92
CA THR A 25 7.68 21.01 -6.56
C THR A 25 6.56 21.74 -5.83
N LYS A 26 5.48 22.11 -6.54
CA LYS A 26 4.16 22.29 -5.92
C LYS A 26 3.66 20.93 -5.39
N ASP A 27 3.34 20.77 -4.11
CA ASP A 27 3.51 21.76 -3.04
C ASP A 27 3.77 21.10 -1.67
N ILE A 28 4.66 20.09 -1.62
CA ILE A 28 5.01 19.40 -0.37
C ILE A 28 5.49 20.39 0.71
N ALA A 29 6.14 21.49 0.31
CA ALA A 29 6.58 22.56 1.19
C ALA A 29 5.45 23.50 1.67
N ALA A 30 4.27 23.49 1.04
CA ALA A 30 3.07 24.21 1.48
C ALA A 30 2.07 23.32 2.23
N THR A 31 2.17 21.98 2.12
CA THR A 31 1.52 21.10 3.10
C THR A 31 2.07 21.43 4.49
N ASN A 32 1.21 21.56 5.50
CA ASN A 32 1.68 21.83 6.87
C ASN A 32 2.42 20.63 7.51
N ILE A 33 2.64 19.54 6.76
CA ILE A 33 3.06 18.23 7.26
C ILE A 33 4.36 18.38 8.07
N PRO A 34 4.40 17.92 9.33
CA PRO A 34 5.59 18.06 10.14
C PRO A 34 6.79 17.43 9.44
N SER A 35 7.87 18.20 9.23
CA SER A 35 8.95 17.84 8.31
C SER A 35 9.63 16.50 8.62
N PHE A 36 9.62 16.06 9.89
CA PHE A 36 10.07 14.73 10.29
C PHE A 36 9.29 13.59 9.60
N VAL A 37 8.00 13.76 9.33
CA VAL A 37 7.18 12.76 8.62
C VAL A 37 7.74 12.49 7.21
N LEU A 38 8.25 13.53 6.55
CA LEU A 38 8.87 13.41 5.22
C LEU A 38 10.33 12.92 5.32
N GLU A 39 11.08 13.40 6.30
CA GLU A 39 12.49 13.04 6.51
C GLU A 39 12.70 11.55 6.86
N TYR A 40 11.79 11.00 7.67
CA TYR A 40 11.81 9.59 8.10
C TYR A 40 10.92 8.68 7.22
N ALA A 41 10.36 9.18 6.12
CA ALA A 41 9.47 8.42 5.25
C ALA A 41 10.12 7.11 4.73
N PRO A 42 9.41 5.96 4.73
CA PRO A 42 9.95 4.69 4.24
C PRO A 42 10.46 4.69 2.80
N LEU A 43 11.28 3.69 2.48
CA LEU A 43 11.74 3.33 1.14
C LEU A 43 11.22 1.92 0.83
N VAL A 44 10.20 1.85 -0.02
CA VAL A 44 9.58 0.59 -0.44
C VAL A 44 10.46 -0.08 -1.50
N TRP A 45 11.00 -1.24 -1.17
CA TRP A 45 11.68 -2.15 -2.10
C TRP A 45 10.65 -3.10 -2.69
N LEU A 46 10.39 -2.95 -3.99
CA LEU A 46 9.64 -3.92 -4.79
C LEU A 46 10.56 -5.08 -5.21
N TYR A 47 9.98 -6.24 -5.49
CA TYR A 47 10.74 -7.36 -6.05
C TYR A 47 11.21 -7.04 -7.47
N SER A 48 12.43 -7.42 -7.84
CA SER A 48 13.01 -7.08 -9.16
C SER A 48 12.40 -7.81 -10.36
N GLN A 49 11.50 -8.76 -10.10
CA GLN A 49 10.64 -9.42 -11.09
C GLN A 49 9.16 -9.28 -10.72
N GLU A 50 8.81 -8.17 -10.05
CA GLU A 50 7.42 -7.77 -9.89
C GLU A 50 6.83 -7.43 -11.28
N ALA A 51 5.57 -7.82 -11.50
CA ALA A 51 4.78 -7.48 -12.67
C ALA A 51 3.68 -6.46 -12.36
N TYR A 52 3.34 -6.28 -11.08
CA TYR A 52 2.28 -5.41 -10.58
C TYR A 52 2.89 -4.26 -9.76
N MET A 53 3.17 -3.14 -10.43
CA MET A 53 3.79 -1.97 -9.82
C MET A 53 2.75 -1.06 -9.16
N PRO A 54 3.14 -0.08 -8.32
CA PRO A 54 2.20 0.87 -7.74
C PRO A 54 1.46 1.67 -8.83
N PHE A 55 0.19 1.96 -8.61
CA PHE A 55 -0.73 2.52 -9.60
C PHE A 55 -1.46 3.77 -9.10
N ASP A 56 -1.92 4.61 -10.02
CA ASP A 56 -2.61 5.86 -9.68
C ASP A 56 -4.03 5.61 -9.14
N MET A 57 -4.30 6.12 -7.93
CA MET A 57 -5.60 5.96 -7.26
C MET A 57 -6.79 6.50 -8.07
N GLY A 58 -6.57 7.57 -8.86
CA GLY A 58 -7.58 8.18 -9.71
C GLY A 58 -7.84 7.37 -10.99
N GLN A 59 -6.79 6.81 -11.59
CA GLN A 59 -6.94 5.91 -12.75
C GLN A 59 -7.71 4.63 -12.40
N GLN A 60 -7.66 4.15 -11.16
CA GLN A 60 -8.54 3.06 -10.70
C GLN A 60 -10.02 3.36 -11.00
N LEU A 61 -10.47 4.59 -10.78
CA LEU A 61 -11.86 5.02 -11.06
C LEU A 61 -12.16 5.16 -12.55
N VAL A 62 -11.13 5.41 -13.37
CA VAL A 62 -11.24 5.45 -14.83
C VAL A 62 -11.43 4.04 -15.41
N HIS A 63 -10.83 3.02 -14.81
CA HIS A 63 -10.93 1.63 -15.26
C HIS A 63 -12.05 0.79 -14.61
N THR A 64 -12.74 1.32 -13.60
CA THR A 64 -13.78 0.59 -12.85
C THR A 64 -15.19 1.17 -13.01
N THR A 65 -16.19 0.37 -12.66
CA THR A 65 -17.62 0.70 -12.66
C THR A 65 -18.20 0.29 -11.31
N PRO A 66 -18.82 1.19 -10.52
CA PRO A 66 -19.45 0.82 -9.26
C PRO A 66 -20.59 -0.18 -9.45
N MET A 67 -20.53 -1.32 -8.76
CA MET A 67 -21.53 -2.39 -8.83
C MET A 67 -22.01 -2.86 -7.45
N VAL A 68 -23.24 -3.39 -7.41
CA VAL A 68 -23.80 -4.21 -6.32
C VAL A 68 -24.34 -5.49 -6.97
N ASP A 69 -24.13 -6.67 -6.37
CA ASP A 69 -24.55 -7.97 -6.93
C ASP A 69 -24.18 -8.17 -8.42
N HIS A 70 -22.94 -7.78 -8.78
CA HIS A 70 -22.41 -7.72 -10.16
C HIS A 70 -23.24 -6.90 -11.17
N LYS A 71 -23.99 -5.88 -10.72
CA LYS A 71 -24.80 -5.00 -11.58
C LYS A 71 -24.39 -3.53 -11.41
N PRO A 72 -24.20 -2.77 -12.51
CA PRO A 72 -23.88 -1.34 -12.45
C PRO A 72 -24.93 -0.50 -11.70
N ILE A 73 -24.46 0.23 -10.70
CA ILE A 73 -25.28 1.11 -9.86
C ILE A 73 -25.84 2.27 -10.71
N GLN A 74 -27.13 2.56 -10.54
CA GLN A 74 -27.80 3.69 -11.19
C GLN A 74 -27.70 4.96 -10.32
N GLY A 75 -27.59 6.13 -10.94
CA GLY A 75 -27.50 7.41 -10.23
C GLY A 75 -26.10 7.78 -9.71
N VAL A 76 -25.06 7.02 -10.08
CA VAL A 76 -23.65 7.36 -9.80
C VAL A 76 -23.29 8.72 -10.43
N GLN A 77 -22.61 9.59 -9.68
CA GLN A 77 -22.11 10.87 -10.19
C GLN A 77 -21.03 10.62 -11.26
N SER A 78 -21.14 11.31 -12.40
CA SER A 78 -20.19 11.20 -13.52
C SER A 78 -19.54 12.56 -13.83
N PRO A 79 -18.20 12.64 -13.96
CA PRO A 79 -17.24 11.57 -13.69
C PRO A 79 -17.18 11.21 -12.20
N LEU A 80 -16.87 9.94 -11.92
CA LEU A 80 -16.49 9.48 -10.58
C LEU A 80 -15.03 9.88 -10.35
N THR A 81 -14.73 10.56 -9.24
CA THR A 81 -13.40 11.04 -8.86
C THR A 81 -13.13 10.78 -7.38
N LEU A 82 -11.88 10.95 -6.95
CA LEU A 82 -11.49 10.80 -5.55
C LEU A 82 -12.20 11.83 -4.63
N ASP A 83 -12.71 12.93 -5.19
CA ASP A 83 -13.49 13.98 -4.52
C ASP A 83 -14.95 13.59 -4.25
N ASN A 84 -15.53 12.66 -5.01
CA ASN A 84 -16.95 12.28 -4.92
C ASN A 84 -17.18 10.78 -4.67
N LEU A 85 -16.13 9.99 -4.48
CA LEU A 85 -16.20 8.53 -4.30
C LEU A 85 -17.05 8.09 -3.11
N ASP A 86 -17.15 8.91 -2.05
CA ASP A 86 -17.99 8.62 -0.89
C ASP A 86 -19.49 8.79 -1.15
N SER A 87 -19.90 9.43 -2.26
CA SER A 87 -21.32 9.47 -2.67
C SER A 87 -21.89 8.06 -2.86
N LEU A 88 -21.06 7.09 -3.29
CA LEU A 88 -21.40 5.67 -3.40
C LEU A 88 -21.86 5.05 -2.07
N ASN A 89 -21.47 5.62 -0.92
CA ASN A 89 -21.93 5.16 0.38
C ASN A 89 -23.47 5.23 0.50
N SER A 90 -24.11 6.17 -0.22
CA SER A 90 -25.57 6.32 -0.25
C SER A 90 -26.28 5.37 -1.24
N LEU A 91 -25.54 4.71 -2.13
CA LEU A 91 -26.06 3.90 -3.24
C LEU A 91 -25.85 2.38 -3.07
N GLY A 92 -25.31 1.95 -1.93
CA GLY A 92 -25.02 0.54 -1.62
C GLY A 92 -24.06 0.34 -0.44
N ASN A 93 -23.39 1.40 0.02
CA ASN A 93 -22.55 1.39 1.22
C ASN A 93 -21.40 0.35 1.16
N THR A 94 -21.38 -0.63 2.06
CA THR A 94 -20.36 -1.70 2.15
C THR A 94 -20.57 -2.83 1.13
N SER A 95 -21.58 -2.73 0.27
CA SER A 95 -21.86 -3.67 -0.83
C SER A 95 -21.48 -3.12 -2.21
N VAL A 96 -20.76 -1.99 -2.25
CA VAL A 96 -20.32 -1.36 -3.50
C VAL A 96 -18.90 -1.78 -3.86
N TYR A 97 -18.77 -2.44 -5.00
CA TYR A 97 -17.51 -2.90 -5.55
C TYR A 97 -17.07 -1.99 -6.70
N LEU A 98 -15.81 -1.56 -6.71
CA LEU A 98 -15.19 -0.87 -7.85
C LEU A 98 -14.73 -1.91 -8.89
N THR A 99 -15.70 -2.55 -9.54
CA THR A 99 -15.46 -3.66 -10.46
C THR A 99 -14.81 -3.19 -11.76
N SER A 100 -13.74 -3.85 -12.18
CA SER A 100 -13.03 -3.62 -13.44
C SER A 100 -13.95 -3.72 -14.66
N LYS A 101 -13.68 -2.92 -15.70
CA LYS A 101 -14.48 -2.91 -16.95
C LYS A 101 -14.19 -4.11 -17.84
N GLU A 102 -12.96 -4.63 -17.75
CA GLU A 102 -12.49 -5.79 -18.50
C GLU A 102 -12.76 -7.12 -17.77
N GLY A 103 -12.86 -7.09 -16.43
CA GLY A 103 -13.00 -8.27 -15.56
C GLY A 103 -11.66 -8.85 -15.12
N ILE A 104 -11.55 -9.25 -13.85
CA ILE A 104 -10.33 -9.83 -13.25
C ILE A 104 -9.74 -11.03 -14.01
N ASN A 105 -10.57 -11.80 -14.70
CA ASN A 105 -10.19 -12.99 -15.46
C ASN A 105 -9.99 -12.75 -16.98
N ALA A 106 -9.86 -11.50 -17.42
CA ALA A 106 -9.67 -11.17 -18.82
C ALA A 106 -8.37 -11.78 -19.41
N SER A 107 -8.44 -12.17 -20.69
CA SER A 107 -7.33 -12.73 -21.45
C SER A 107 -7.22 -12.04 -22.83
N PRO A 108 -6.17 -11.25 -23.11
CA PRO A 108 -5.05 -10.92 -22.22
C PRO A 108 -5.47 -10.13 -20.97
N GLN A 109 -4.65 -10.21 -19.91
CA GLN A 109 -4.85 -9.44 -18.67
C GLN A 109 -4.81 -7.93 -18.99
N PRO A 110 -5.62 -7.07 -18.33
CA PRO A 110 -5.67 -5.64 -18.63
C PRO A 110 -4.33 -4.98 -18.30
N ALA A 111 -3.73 -4.29 -19.27
CA ALA A 111 -2.37 -3.73 -19.13
C ALA A 111 -2.24 -2.68 -18.01
N TRP A 112 -3.37 -2.12 -17.53
CA TRP A 112 -3.39 -1.20 -16.39
C TRP A 112 -3.15 -1.91 -15.04
N PHE A 113 -3.37 -3.23 -14.95
CA PHE A 113 -3.03 -4.03 -13.77
C PHE A 113 -1.52 -3.96 -13.45
N ASN A 114 -0.66 -3.82 -14.47
CA ASN A 114 0.79 -3.79 -14.29
C ASN A 114 1.32 -2.54 -13.57
N GLY A 115 0.49 -1.50 -13.37
CA GLY A 115 0.86 -0.29 -12.65
C GLY A 115 1.90 0.57 -13.37
N ILE A 116 2.58 1.43 -12.61
CA ILE A 116 3.63 2.33 -13.10
C ILE A 116 4.96 1.97 -12.47
N ALA A 117 5.91 1.50 -13.28
CA ALA A 117 7.26 1.20 -12.82
C ALA A 117 7.96 2.45 -12.24
N PRO A 118 8.55 2.37 -11.02
CA PRO A 118 9.37 3.45 -10.49
C PRO A 118 10.61 3.73 -11.33
N ASP A 119 11.04 4.99 -11.37
CA ASP A 119 12.34 5.38 -11.95
C ASP A 119 13.53 5.02 -11.04
N GLN A 120 14.74 5.38 -11.46
CA GLN A 120 15.98 5.15 -10.70
C GLN A 120 16.05 5.90 -9.36
N GLN A 121 15.10 6.82 -9.11
CA GLN A 121 14.95 7.58 -7.87
C GLN A 121 13.77 7.05 -7.02
N GLY A 122 13.10 5.97 -7.46
CA GLY A 122 11.98 5.34 -6.78
C GLY A 122 10.63 6.02 -7.02
N LYS A 123 10.51 6.88 -8.03
CA LYS A 123 9.29 7.68 -8.30
C LYS A 123 8.47 7.09 -9.44
N THR A 124 7.17 6.87 -9.21
CA THR A 124 6.19 6.57 -10.26
C THR A 124 5.82 7.86 -11.01
N ASN A 125 6.46 8.12 -12.14
CA ASN A 125 6.26 9.38 -12.87
C ASN A 125 4.87 9.46 -13.49
N GLY A 126 4.17 10.58 -13.27
CA GLY A 126 2.82 10.82 -13.78
C GLY A 126 1.67 10.18 -12.99
N ALA A 127 1.95 9.54 -11.84
CA ALA A 127 0.97 8.84 -11.03
C ALA A 127 1.02 9.22 -9.54
N VAL A 128 -0.14 9.42 -8.92
CA VAL A 128 -0.33 9.53 -7.48
C VAL A 128 -0.60 8.12 -6.93
N SER A 129 0.47 7.36 -6.75
CA SER A 129 0.45 5.95 -6.34
C SER A 129 0.57 5.73 -4.83
N SER A 130 0.79 6.81 -4.08
CA SER A 130 1.00 6.78 -2.64
C SER A 130 0.47 8.05 -1.98
N THR A 131 0.24 7.98 -0.67
CA THR A 131 -0.35 9.06 0.12
C THR A 131 0.02 8.96 1.59
N ILE A 132 0.13 10.11 2.26
CA ILE A 132 0.52 10.21 3.67
C ILE A 132 -0.67 10.68 4.49
N ILE A 133 -0.98 9.94 5.55
CA ILE A 133 -2.13 10.23 6.43
C ILE A 133 -1.63 10.27 7.88
N ILE A 134 -2.06 11.29 8.63
CA ILE A 134 -1.44 11.66 9.91
C ILE A 134 -2.52 11.76 10.99
N ARG A 135 -2.25 11.11 12.13
CA ARG A 135 -3.01 11.25 13.37
C ARG A 135 -2.14 11.92 14.43
N ASP A 136 -2.40 13.20 14.68
CA ASP A 136 -1.91 13.88 15.88
C ASP A 136 -2.77 13.48 17.09
N HIS A 137 -2.12 13.13 18.21
CA HIS A 137 -2.76 12.79 19.48
C HIS A 137 -2.94 14.01 20.40
N ASN A 138 -2.45 15.19 20.01
CA ASN A 138 -2.47 16.45 20.76
C ASN A 138 -1.65 16.40 22.07
N ASN A 139 -0.67 15.48 22.15
CA ASN A 139 0.19 15.27 23.32
C ASN A 139 1.69 15.13 22.94
N GLY A 140 2.06 15.56 21.72
CA GLY A 140 3.39 15.36 21.14
C GLY A 140 3.57 14.00 20.43
N THR A 141 2.63 13.06 20.58
CA THR A 141 2.61 11.82 19.78
C THR A 141 1.95 12.08 18.43
N VAL A 142 2.63 11.70 17.35
CA VAL A 142 2.10 11.78 15.98
C VAL A 142 2.30 10.42 15.32
N ASP A 143 1.22 9.82 14.84
CA ASP A 143 1.29 8.62 14.00
C ASP A 143 1.16 9.03 12.54
N ALA A 144 2.21 8.85 11.74
CA ALA A 144 2.16 9.08 10.30
C ALA A 144 2.22 7.77 9.54
N PHE A 145 1.36 7.63 8.55
CA PHE A 145 1.17 6.42 7.77
C PHE A 145 1.43 6.72 6.30
N TYR A 146 2.09 5.79 5.63
CA TYR A 146 2.58 5.91 4.27
C TYR A 146 1.92 4.80 3.48
N PHE A 147 0.80 5.12 2.83
CA PHE A 147 0.03 4.19 2.02
C PHE A 147 0.52 4.19 0.58
N TYR A 148 0.44 3.04 -0.08
CA TYR A 148 0.68 2.86 -1.51
C TYR A 148 -0.37 1.89 -2.08
N PHE A 149 -0.72 2.15 -3.33
CA PHE A 149 -1.81 1.48 -4.03
C PHE A 149 -1.30 0.73 -5.25
N TYR A 150 -1.86 -0.44 -5.53
CA TYR A 150 -1.58 -1.26 -6.71
C TYR A 150 -2.88 -1.55 -7.45
N ALA A 151 -2.82 -1.68 -8.78
CA ALA A 151 -4.01 -1.94 -9.60
C ALA A 151 -4.57 -3.36 -9.46
N TYR A 152 -3.73 -4.32 -9.08
CA TYR A 152 -4.01 -5.75 -9.01
C TYR A 152 -3.04 -6.44 -8.07
N ASN A 153 -3.48 -7.51 -7.40
CA ASN A 153 -2.72 -8.40 -6.55
C ASN A 153 -2.87 -9.84 -7.09
N GLN A 154 -1.76 -10.58 -7.21
CA GLN A 154 -1.69 -11.91 -7.84
C GLN A 154 -1.89 -13.08 -6.85
N GLY A 155 -2.21 -12.79 -5.59
CA GLY A 155 -2.38 -13.81 -4.56
C GLY A 155 -1.15 -14.68 -4.31
N ASN A 156 -1.34 -15.79 -3.62
CA ASN A 156 -0.30 -16.77 -3.29
C ASN A 156 -0.48 -18.08 -4.06
N THR A 157 0.62 -18.69 -4.50
CA THR A 157 0.61 -20.06 -5.03
C THR A 157 0.71 -21.09 -3.91
N VAL A 158 -0.31 -21.91 -3.74
CA VAL A 158 -0.40 -23.03 -2.79
C VAL A 158 -0.60 -24.33 -3.56
N LEU A 159 0.27 -25.33 -3.35
CA LEU A 159 0.25 -26.64 -4.04
C LEU A 159 0.20 -26.55 -5.58
N GLY A 160 0.76 -25.48 -6.16
CA GLY A 160 0.78 -25.25 -7.62
C GLY A 160 -0.49 -24.60 -8.19
N MET A 161 -1.42 -24.17 -7.34
CA MET A 161 -2.59 -23.35 -7.71
C MET A 161 -2.53 -21.99 -7.01
N GLU A 162 -3.04 -20.96 -7.68
CA GLU A 162 -2.91 -19.55 -7.31
C GLU A 162 -4.24 -19.03 -6.73
N PHE A 163 -4.18 -18.45 -5.53
CA PHE A 163 -5.35 -18.05 -4.72
C PHE A 163 -5.20 -16.66 -4.12
N GLY A 164 -6.30 -15.91 -4.09
CA GLY A 164 -6.33 -14.54 -3.57
C GLY A 164 -6.03 -13.45 -4.60
N ASP A 165 -6.18 -13.74 -5.90
CA ASP A 165 -6.16 -12.69 -6.93
C ASP A 165 -7.25 -11.66 -6.64
N HIS A 166 -6.91 -10.37 -6.65
CA HIS A 166 -7.90 -9.30 -6.55
C HIS A 166 -7.48 -8.05 -7.31
N VAL A 167 -8.47 -7.34 -7.87
CA VAL A 167 -8.28 -5.99 -8.42
C VAL A 167 -8.16 -5.00 -7.27
N GLY A 168 -7.20 -4.09 -7.37
CA GLY A 168 -6.92 -2.99 -6.43
C GLY A 168 -6.43 -3.44 -5.05
N ASP A 169 -5.26 -2.94 -4.62
CA ASP A 169 -4.65 -3.37 -3.36
C ASP A 169 -3.98 -2.20 -2.62
N TRP A 170 -4.05 -2.24 -1.28
CA TRP A 170 -3.70 -1.16 -0.37
C TRP A 170 -2.76 -1.65 0.72
N GLU A 171 -1.49 -1.27 0.65
CA GLU A 171 -0.51 -1.58 1.68
C GLU A 171 0.16 -0.33 2.24
N HIS A 172 0.74 -0.44 3.45
CA HIS A 172 1.28 0.71 4.16
C HIS A 172 2.39 0.39 5.16
N ASN A 173 3.10 1.46 5.52
CA ASN A 173 3.85 1.56 6.75
C ASN A 173 3.23 2.60 7.68
N MET A 174 3.54 2.53 8.97
CA MET A 174 3.23 3.61 9.91
C MET A 174 4.39 3.83 10.86
N ILE A 175 4.76 5.08 11.12
CA ILE A 175 5.79 5.46 12.09
C ILE A 175 5.11 6.27 13.20
N ARG A 176 5.34 5.85 14.45
CA ARG A 176 4.99 6.65 15.64
C ARG A 176 6.15 7.56 16.00
N PHE A 177 5.88 8.85 16.06
CA PHE A 177 6.80 9.86 16.55
C PHE A 177 6.40 10.32 17.95
N SER A 178 7.38 10.63 18.79
CA SER A 178 7.20 11.38 20.05
C SER A 178 8.03 12.66 19.94
N ASN A 179 7.37 13.81 19.96
CA ASN A 179 7.97 15.14 19.81
C ASN A 179 8.88 15.23 18.55
N GLY A 180 8.44 14.62 17.45
CA GLY A 180 9.16 14.56 16.17
C GLY A 180 10.27 13.50 16.08
N SER A 181 10.59 12.80 17.17
CA SER A 181 11.55 11.69 17.17
C SER A 181 10.84 10.34 16.93
N PRO A 182 11.20 9.54 15.90
CA PRO A 182 10.54 8.27 15.63
C PRO A 182 10.85 7.22 16.71
N GLN A 183 9.82 6.57 17.23
CA GLN A 183 9.90 5.61 18.34
C GLN A 183 9.79 4.16 17.84
N ALA A 184 8.89 3.93 16.89
CA ALA A 184 8.55 2.59 16.40
C ALA A 184 7.92 2.68 15.01
N ILE A 185 7.92 1.56 14.29
CA ILE A 185 7.38 1.43 12.93
C ILE A 185 6.60 0.13 12.73
N TRP A 186 5.53 0.26 11.96
CA TRP A 186 4.59 -0.75 11.50
C TRP A 186 4.80 -1.05 10.00
N TYR A 187 4.51 -2.29 9.62
CA TYR A 187 4.68 -2.83 8.27
C TYR A 187 3.46 -3.70 7.93
N SER A 188 2.53 -3.26 7.06
CA SER A 188 1.26 -3.98 6.83
C SER A 188 1.31 -5.06 5.77
N GLN A 189 0.61 -6.16 6.02
CA GLN A 189 0.89 -7.46 5.41
C GLN A 189 -0.44 -8.19 5.09
N HIS A 190 -1.40 -7.45 4.52
CA HIS A 190 -2.85 -7.68 4.44
C HIS A 190 -3.69 -6.95 5.52
N ALA A 191 -4.13 -7.58 6.59
CA ALA A 191 -5.11 -7.02 7.53
C ALA A 191 -4.50 -6.03 8.54
N GLY A 192 -3.21 -6.17 8.86
CA GLY A 192 -2.55 -5.40 9.92
C GLY A 192 -1.06 -5.21 9.71
N GLY A 193 -0.18 -6.08 10.24
CA GLY A 193 1.28 -5.97 10.08
C GLY A 193 2.18 -6.47 11.23
N GLN A 194 3.42 -5.99 11.28
CA GLN A 194 4.35 -6.19 12.41
C GLN A 194 4.95 -4.88 12.96
N ALA A 195 5.17 -4.82 14.29
CA ALA A 195 5.74 -3.67 14.99
C ALA A 195 7.19 -3.91 15.41
N PHE A 196 8.04 -2.93 15.10
CA PHE A 196 9.44 -2.89 15.54
C PHE A 196 9.75 -1.56 16.22
N THR A 197 10.69 -1.55 17.16
CA THR A 197 11.28 -0.27 17.61
C THR A 197 11.97 0.38 16.42
N TYR A 198 12.00 1.71 16.37
CA TYR A 198 12.51 2.40 15.18
C TYR A 198 13.96 2.01 14.90
N ASP A 199 14.79 1.91 15.94
CA ASP A 199 16.20 1.57 15.80
C ASP A 199 16.46 0.15 15.25
N ALA A 200 15.55 -0.81 15.48
CA ALA A 200 15.72 -2.20 15.03
C ALA A 200 15.69 -2.38 13.49
N THR A 201 15.07 -1.46 12.76
CA THR A 201 14.86 -1.57 11.31
C THR A 201 16.09 -1.20 10.48
N GLU A 202 16.15 -1.69 9.24
CA GLU A 202 17.17 -1.27 8.28
C GLU A 202 16.82 0.06 7.62
N LYS A 203 17.81 0.90 7.32
CA LYS A 203 17.58 2.29 6.89
C LYS A 203 18.61 2.76 5.88
N GLN A 204 18.18 3.58 4.92
CA GLN A 204 19.06 4.46 4.17
C GLN A 204 19.12 5.82 4.89
N GLY A 205 20.17 6.01 5.70
CA GLY A 205 20.27 7.17 6.59
C GLY A 205 19.11 7.16 7.61
N LYS A 206 18.19 8.13 7.50
CA LYS A 206 16.99 8.22 8.34
C LYS A 206 15.82 7.34 7.85
N ARG A 207 15.74 7.03 6.55
CA ARG A 207 14.56 6.41 5.91
C ARG A 207 14.57 4.88 6.02
N PRO A 208 13.56 4.23 6.60
CA PRO A 208 13.56 2.78 6.82
C PRO A 208 13.20 2.01 5.56
N TYR A 209 13.83 0.87 5.33
CA TYR A 209 13.44 -0.04 4.25
C TYR A 209 12.17 -0.81 4.59
N ALA A 210 11.37 -1.05 3.57
CA ALA A 210 10.13 -1.83 3.60
C ALA A 210 10.06 -2.72 2.36
N TYR A 211 10.05 -4.04 2.54
CA TYR A 211 10.13 -5.00 1.43
C TYR A 211 8.73 -5.49 1.07
N SER A 212 8.24 -5.08 -0.10
CA SER A 212 6.95 -5.54 -0.66
C SER A 212 7.08 -6.99 -1.11
N ALA A 213 6.14 -7.84 -0.71
CA ALA A 213 6.00 -9.20 -1.25
C ALA A 213 5.78 -9.16 -2.77
N LYS A 214 6.23 -10.19 -3.49
CA LYS A 214 5.89 -10.31 -4.92
C LYS A 214 4.40 -10.64 -5.07
N GLY A 215 3.68 -9.85 -5.87
CA GLY A 215 2.28 -10.05 -6.27
C GLY A 215 1.25 -9.86 -5.16
N THR A 216 1.60 -10.20 -3.92
CA THR A 216 0.77 -10.05 -2.70
C THR A 216 0.97 -8.72 -1.97
N HIS A 217 1.99 -7.96 -2.35
CA HIS A 217 2.44 -6.65 -1.83
C HIS A 217 2.71 -6.50 -0.32
N ALA A 218 2.26 -7.44 0.51
CA ALA A 218 2.47 -7.51 1.95
C ALA A 218 3.90 -7.09 2.35
N VAL A 219 3.98 -6.11 3.24
CA VAL A 219 5.15 -5.25 3.41
C VAL A 219 5.93 -5.66 4.63
N TYR A 220 7.24 -5.82 4.51
CA TYR A 220 8.01 -6.50 5.54
C TYR A 220 9.25 -5.71 6.00
N VAL A 221 9.63 -5.83 7.28
CA VAL A 221 10.92 -5.29 7.80
C VAL A 221 12.13 -6.08 7.27
N MET A 222 11.87 -7.35 7.01
CA MET A 222 12.55 -8.42 6.27
C MET A 222 11.39 -9.38 5.93
N ALA A 223 11.34 -10.05 4.78
CA ALA A 223 10.14 -10.79 4.33
C ALA A 223 9.33 -11.62 5.40
N GLY A 224 8.03 -11.30 5.63
CA GLY A 224 7.00 -11.89 6.57
C GLY A 224 6.59 -11.00 7.79
N TYR A 225 5.43 -11.08 8.50
CA TYR A 225 3.98 -11.38 8.21
C TYR A 225 3.00 -10.99 9.39
N ASP A 226 1.69 -10.79 9.12
CA ASP A 226 0.64 -9.80 9.56
C ASP A 226 -0.04 -9.76 11.00
N ALA A 227 -1.10 -8.91 11.22
CA ALA A 227 -1.85 -8.60 12.49
C ALA A 227 -3.19 -7.74 12.29
N ASP A 228 -3.66 -6.82 13.19
CA ASP A 228 -4.98 -6.09 13.11
C ASP A 228 -5.32 -4.87 14.11
N SER A 229 -6.31 -3.92 13.86
CA SER A 229 -7.10 -2.89 14.73
C SER A 229 -6.99 -1.25 14.72
N GLY A 230 -8.04 -0.42 14.36
CA GLY A 230 -8.14 1.10 14.42
C GLY A 230 -8.90 1.96 13.30
N THR A 231 -8.84 3.33 13.22
CA THR A 231 -9.41 4.32 12.18
C THR A 231 -8.66 5.71 11.96
N PHE A 232 -9.14 6.74 11.18
CA PHE A 232 -8.29 7.89 10.66
C PHE A 232 -8.83 9.36 10.59
N ARG A 233 -7.98 10.35 10.16
CA ARG A 233 -8.32 11.72 9.67
C ARG A 233 -7.33 12.28 8.61
N PRO A 234 -7.75 13.21 7.71
CA PRO A 234 -6.89 13.89 6.72
C PRO A 234 -6.29 15.23 7.23
N TYR A 235 -5.41 15.84 6.43
CA TYR A 235 -4.51 16.90 6.89
C TYR A 235 -4.38 18.15 5.98
N ASP A 236 -4.53 18.01 4.66
CA ASP A 236 -4.53 19.12 3.69
C ASP A 236 -5.88 19.15 2.94
N PRO A 237 -6.66 20.26 2.97
CA PRO A 237 -7.96 20.34 2.31
C PRO A 237 -7.94 20.40 0.77
N SER A 238 -6.78 20.61 0.15
CA SER A 238 -6.65 20.70 -1.31
C SER A 238 -6.52 19.35 -2.00
N TYR A 239 -6.21 18.30 -1.25
CA TYR A 239 -6.22 16.92 -1.71
C TYR A 239 -7.60 16.30 -1.47
N PRO A 240 -8.12 15.47 -2.38
CA PRO A 240 -9.36 14.75 -2.13
C PRO A 240 -9.21 13.84 -0.92
N VAL A 241 -10.22 13.84 -0.05
CA VAL A 241 -10.28 13.01 1.17
C VAL A 241 -11.47 12.05 1.17
N ASN A 242 -12.43 12.28 0.28
CA ASN A 242 -13.68 11.52 0.20
C ASN A 242 -13.44 10.04 -0.15
N TRP A 243 -12.41 9.73 -0.94
CA TRP A 243 -11.98 8.36 -1.20
C TRP A 243 -11.56 7.58 0.07
N LEU A 244 -11.04 8.25 1.13
CA LEU A 244 -10.82 7.62 2.45
C LEU A 244 -12.14 7.23 3.12
N ASN A 245 -13.22 7.94 2.80
CA ASN A 245 -14.54 7.73 3.36
C ASN A 245 -15.39 6.73 2.57
N PHE A 246 -14.92 6.19 1.44
CA PHE A 246 -15.60 5.09 0.75
C PHE A 246 -15.65 3.83 1.63
N ASN A 247 -16.86 3.30 1.89
CA ASN A 247 -17.08 2.11 2.73
C ASN A 247 -16.93 0.78 1.98
N GLY A 248 -17.00 0.80 0.65
CA GLY A 248 -16.97 -0.39 -0.19
C GLY A 248 -15.55 -0.91 -0.47
N GLN A 249 -15.45 -1.64 -1.57
CA GLN A 249 -14.30 -2.48 -1.92
C GLN A 249 -13.57 -1.89 -3.13
N TRP A 250 -12.24 -1.85 -3.05
CA TRP A 250 -11.36 -1.25 -4.06
C TRP A 250 -11.09 -2.16 -5.27
N GLY A 251 -12.07 -3.00 -5.65
CA GLY A 251 -11.94 -3.90 -6.79
C GLY A 251 -13.21 -4.66 -7.14
N ASP A 252 -13.03 -5.75 -7.89
CA ASP A 252 -14.06 -6.71 -8.26
C ASP A 252 -14.66 -7.40 -7.01
N ASP A 253 -15.91 -7.84 -7.14
CA ASP A 253 -16.50 -8.85 -6.26
C ASP A 253 -15.98 -10.25 -6.64
N ALA A 254 -15.90 -11.15 -5.68
CA ALA A 254 -15.25 -12.45 -5.82
C ALA A 254 -15.94 -13.34 -6.88
N LEU A 255 -15.21 -13.69 -7.95
CA LEU A 255 -15.76 -14.24 -9.20
C LEU A 255 -16.74 -15.44 -8.98
N PRO A 256 -18.03 -15.30 -9.32
CA PRO A 256 -19.02 -16.36 -9.17
C PRO A 256 -18.68 -17.60 -10.00
N GLY A 257 -18.61 -18.77 -9.35
CA GLY A 257 -18.23 -20.02 -10.00
C GLY A 257 -16.76 -20.10 -10.45
N GLY A 258 -15.90 -19.18 -9.97
CA GLY A 258 -14.45 -19.28 -10.16
C GLY A 258 -13.86 -20.50 -9.42
N PRO A 259 -12.60 -20.89 -9.73
CA PRO A 259 -11.94 -22.00 -9.06
C PRO A 259 -11.80 -21.78 -7.55
N GLU A 260 -12.03 -22.81 -6.75
CA GLU A 260 -11.92 -22.79 -5.28
C GLU A 260 -11.27 -24.08 -4.77
N LEU A 261 -10.48 -23.98 -3.70
CA LEU A 261 -9.97 -25.13 -2.95
C LEU A 261 -10.02 -24.83 -1.44
N PHE A 262 -10.65 -25.73 -0.66
CA PHE A 262 -10.75 -25.60 0.81
C PHE A 262 -11.29 -24.22 1.30
N GLY A 263 -12.23 -23.61 0.56
CA GLY A 263 -12.76 -22.26 0.87
C GLY A 263 -11.91 -21.09 0.37
N GLN A 264 -10.72 -21.35 -0.20
CA GLN A 264 -9.89 -20.33 -0.84
C GLN A 264 -10.27 -20.21 -2.31
N LYS A 265 -10.78 -19.05 -2.72
CA LYS A 265 -11.09 -18.72 -4.12
C LYS A 265 -9.81 -18.33 -4.86
N LYS A 266 -9.72 -18.67 -6.15
CA LYS A 266 -8.69 -18.13 -7.04
C LYS A 266 -8.80 -16.60 -7.09
N TYR A 267 -9.97 -16.13 -7.53
CA TYR A 267 -10.34 -14.72 -7.59
C TYR A 267 -11.16 -14.34 -6.35
N SER A 268 -10.54 -13.61 -5.44
CA SER A 268 -11.17 -13.04 -4.24
C SER A 268 -11.79 -11.67 -4.54
N GLU A 269 -12.48 -11.11 -3.55
CA GLU A 269 -12.98 -9.74 -3.63
C GLU A 269 -11.87 -8.70 -3.38
N GLY A 270 -12.05 -7.48 -3.89
CA GLY A 270 -11.16 -6.36 -3.59
C GLY A 270 -11.23 -5.92 -2.12
N PRO A 271 -10.12 -5.48 -1.50
CA PRO A 271 -10.08 -5.06 -0.10
C PRO A 271 -10.82 -3.74 0.13
N ASN A 272 -11.29 -3.53 1.35
CA ASN A 272 -11.79 -2.20 1.75
C ASN A 272 -10.63 -1.19 1.91
N GLY A 273 -10.92 0.09 1.70
CA GLY A 273 -9.89 1.15 1.63
C GLY A 273 -9.18 1.48 2.95
N PRO A 274 -8.17 2.39 2.94
CA PRO A 274 -7.25 2.60 4.07
C PRO A 274 -7.88 2.85 5.44
N LYS A 275 -9.07 3.46 5.56
CA LYS A 275 -9.74 3.62 6.87
C LYS A 275 -10.03 2.31 7.61
N PHE A 276 -10.09 1.19 6.89
CA PHE A 276 -10.25 -0.16 7.43
C PHE A 276 -8.90 -0.84 7.75
N LYS A 277 -7.76 -0.26 7.33
CA LYS A 277 -6.39 -0.72 7.64
C LYS A 277 -5.88 -0.21 9.02
N LYS A 278 -6.83 0.06 9.92
CA LYS A 278 -6.64 -0.07 11.37
C LYS A 278 -5.60 0.88 12.07
N LEU A 279 -6.01 2.15 12.30
CA LEU A 279 -5.12 3.35 12.33
C LEU A 279 -5.29 4.33 13.53
N VAL A 280 -6.35 4.19 14.34
CA VAL A 280 -6.60 4.90 15.61
C VAL A 280 -6.39 3.82 16.64
N ARG A 281 -5.16 3.82 17.15
CA ARG A 281 -4.57 2.79 17.97
C ARG A 281 -3.76 3.46 19.07
N ASP A 282 -3.96 3.05 20.32
CA ASP A 282 -3.21 3.62 21.43
C ASP A 282 -1.79 3.06 21.47
N GLN A 283 -1.55 1.94 20.79
CA GLN A 283 -0.24 1.31 20.58
C GLN A 283 0.18 1.35 19.10
N VAL A 284 1.43 0.94 18.84
CA VAL A 284 2.00 0.87 17.48
C VAL A 284 1.47 -0.37 16.77
N CYS A 285 1.52 -1.52 17.45
CA CYS A 285 0.68 -2.64 17.08
C CYS A 285 -0.77 -2.22 17.28
N PRO A 286 -1.65 -2.54 16.33
CA PRO A 286 -3.07 -2.23 16.43
C PRO A 286 -3.82 -3.23 17.36
N ASP A 287 -3.26 -4.43 17.57
CA ASP A 287 -3.78 -5.51 18.42
C ASP A 287 -3.28 -5.45 19.88
N ASN A 288 -3.92 -6.27 20.74
CA ASN A 288 -3.51 -6.53 22.11
C ASN A 288 -3.34 -8.04 22.35
N PRO A 289 -2.17 -8.55 22.81
CA PRO A 289 -0.99 -7.81 23.26
C PRO A 289 -0.18 -7.17 22.10
N CYS A 290 0.11 -5.88 22.22
CA CYS A 290 1.04 -5.23 21.30
C CYS A 290 2.48 -5.64 21.63
N ILE A 291 3.06 -6.49 20.78
CA ILE A 291 4.47 -6.89 20.84
C ILE A 291 5.27 -6.01 19.86
N VAL A 292 5.94 -4.97 20.38
CA VAL A 292 6.92 -4.19 19.61
C VAL A 292 8.29 -4.86 19.74
N LEU A 293 8.80 -5.41 18.65
CA LEU A 293 10.06 -6.16 18.66
C LEU A 293 11.28 -5.22 18.67
N PRO A 294 12.19 -5.30 19.67
CA PRO A 294 13.37 -4.44 19.77
C PRO A 294 14.57 -4.96 18.95
N PHE A 295 14.43 -6.10 18.27
CA PHE A 295 15.42 -6.69 17.38
C PHE A 295 14.73 -7.44 16.24
N ARG A 296 15.43 -7.56 15.10
CA ARG A 296 15.01 -8.41 13.98
C ARG A 296 15.28 -9.88 14.31
N VAL A 297 14.29 -10.75 14.15
CA VAL A 297 14.41 -12.19 14.43
C VAL A 297 14.67 -12.95 13.13
N TRP A 298 15.87 -13.48 12.95
CA TRP A 298 16.18 -14.36 11.83
C TRP A 298 15.52 -15.73 12.03
N ARG A 299 14.35 -15.96 11.43
CA ARG A 299 13.95 -17.33 11.06
C ARG A 299 14.73 -17.75 9.81
N THR A 300 15.98 -18.18 10.02
CA THR A 300 16.56 -19.16 9.10
C THR A 300 15.66 -20.39 9.14
N ALA A 301 15.02 -20.73 8.03
CA ALA A 301 14.38 -22.04 7.90
C ALA A 301 15.48 -23.10 8.10
N SER A 302 15.32 -23.98 9.10
CA SER A 302 16.25 -25.09 9.29
C SER A 302 16.14 -26.02 8.09
N ALA A 303 17.29 -26.24 7.42
CA ALA A 303 17.40 -27.28 6.42
C ALA A 303 17.61 -28.63 7.14
N GLU A 304 16.55 -29.11 7.77
CA GLU A 304 16.37 -30.52 8.14
C GLU A 304 15.68 -31.15 6.91
N GLN A 305 16.24 -32.11 6.17
CA GLN A 305 17.07 -33.27 6.53
C GLN A 305 16.38 -34.17 7.56
N GLU A 306 15.33 -34.87 7.12
CA GLU A 306 15.50 -36.17 6.42
C GLU A 306 14.61 -36.25 5.16
#